data_AF-A0A518WHX2-F1
#
_entry.id   AF-A0A518WHX2-F1
#
_cell.length_a   1.000
_cell.length_b   1.000
_cell.length_c   1.000
_cell.angle_alpha   90.00
_cell.angle_beta   90.00
_cell.angle_gamma   90.00
#
_symmetry.space_group_name_H-M   'P 1'
#
loop_
_entity.id
_entity.type
_entity.pdbx_description
1 polymer ?
#
loop_
_entity_poly.entity_id
_entity_poly.type
_entity_poly.pdbx_seq_one_letter_code
_entity_poly.pdbx_strand_id
1 'polypeptide(L)'
;MGAVIVGGRAATGRPPHIEQVVAVTRARTLVPPVLLGLVVAALVLSGIRPYDRLTWLLETVWVIVGVPVVLLVWRRFPLTTLLCCLLAAHALVLVVGGHWSYARVPLGDWVRDALDLSRNPYDRLGHFVQGFVPAILVREILVRRSPLRGSRWLAPLVVCACLAFSAFFEMIEWWSSVAGGSAADDFLGTQGDVWDTQWDMFLALVGAVTSLALLSRWHDRQLPASTPARPAAAVPVG
;
A
#
# COMPACT_ATOMS: atom_id res chain seq x y z
N MET A 1 -20.27 63.43 34.89
CA MET A 1 -19.91 62.13 35.48
C MET A 1 -21.06 61.18 35.17
N GLY A 2 -20.96 60.08 34.42
CA GLY A 2 -19.87 59.46 33.67
C GLY A 2 -20.51 58.51 32.65
N ALA A 3 -19.88 58.36 31.49
CA ALA A 3 -20.30 57.41 30.47
C ALA A 3 -19.74 56.03 30.81
N VAL A 4 -20.62 55.04 30.96
CA VAL A 4 -20.23 53.62 31.09
C VAL A 4 -20.11 53.04 29.67
N ILE A 5 -18.87 52.82 29.23
CA ILE A 5 -18.57 52.03 28.04
C ILE A 5 -18.48 50.57 28.47
N VAL A 6 -19.49 49.77 28.12
CA VAL A 6 -19.45 48.31 28.27
C VAL A 6 -18.60 47.73 27.14
N GLY A 7 -17.36 47.36 27.46
CA GLY A 7 -16.47 46.64 26.57
C GLY A 7 -16.91 45.18 26.40
N GLY A 8 -17.63 44.89 25.32
CA GLY A 8 -17.85 43.52 24.85
C GLY A 8 -16.57 42.97 24.24
N ARG A 9 -15.89 42.04 24.93
CA ARG A 9 -14.90 41.16 24.31
C ARG A 9 -15.63 40.27 23.30
N ALA A 10 -15.46 40.57 22.01
CA ALA A 10 -15.83 39.64 20.95
C ALA A 10 -15.03 38.35 21.14
N ALA A 11 -15.71 37.23 21.40
CA ALA A 11 -15.09 35.92 21.41
C ALA A 11 -14.54 35.62 20.01
N THR A 12 -13.22 35.68 19.85
CA THR A 12 -12.49 35.45 18.58
C THR A 12 -12.40 33.96 18.22
N GLY A 13 -13.43 33.16 18.54
CA GLY A 13 -13.50 31.76 18.15
C GLY A 13 -13.96 31.64 16.71
N ARG A 14 -13.22 30.90 15.86
CA ARG A 14 -13.74 30.55 14.53
C ARG A 14 -14.99 29.68 14.71
N PRO A 15 -16.00 29.82 13.86
CA PRO A 15 -17.18 28.98 13.96
C PRO A 15 -16.77 27.49 13.76
N PRO A 16 -17.41 26.55 14.48
CA PRO A 16 -16.93 25.17 14.63
C PRO A 16 -16.80 24.42 13.30
N HIS A 17 -17.61 24.75 12.29
CA HIS A 17 -17.51 24.15 10.95
C HIS A 17 -16.19 24.53 10.23
N ILE A 18 -15.66 25.74 10.44
CA ILE A 18 -14.38 26.16 9.84
C ILE A 18 -13.23 25.45 10.53
N GLU A 19 -13.28 25.28 11.86
CA GLU A 19 -12.25 24.55 12.60
C GLU A 19 -12.18 23.08 12.15
N GLN A 20 -13.34 22.44 11.93
CA GLN A 20 -13.41 21.09 11.38
C GLN A 20 -12.82 20.99 9.96
N VAL A 21 -13.15 21.92 9.06
CA VAL A 21 -12.61 21.94 7.69
C VAL A 21 -11.09 22.17 7.68
N VAL A 22 -10.60 23.08 8.53
CA VAL A 22 -9.17 23.36 8.68
C VAL A 22 -8.45 22.14 9.25
N ALA A 23 -9.00 21.49 10.27
CA ALA A 23 -8.43 20.27 10.86
C ALA A 23 -8.36 19.12 9.85
N VAL A 24 -9.42 18.88 9.06
CA VAL A 24 -9.45 17.84 8.01
C VAL A 24 -8.42 18.12 6.92
N THR A 25 -8.31 19.38 6.47
CA THR A 25 -7.32 19.79 5.46
C THR A 25 -5.88 19.65 5.98
N ARG A 26 -5.65 20.00 7.25
CA ARG A 26 -4.36 19.84 7.90
C ARG A 26 -3.98 18.37 8.08
N ALA A 27 -4.91 17.52 8.51
CA ALA A 27 -4.68 16.09 8.63
C ALA A 27 -4.31 15.48 7.26
N ARG A 28 -5.05 15.82 6.20
CA ARG A 28 -4.77 15.34 4.83
C ARG A 28 -3.38 15.75 4.31
N THR A 29 -2.86 16.90 4.74
CA THR A 29 -1.55 17.40 4.32
C THR A 29 -0.40 16.86 5.17
N LEU A 30 -0.63 16.57 6.47
CA LEU A 30 0.39 16.07 7.39
C LEU A 30 0.53 14.54 7.41
N VAL A 31 -0.53 13.79 7.09
CA VAL A 31 -0.50 12.32 7.13
C VAL A 31 0.61 11.73 6.23
N PRO A 32 0.75 12.11 4.94
CA PRO A 32 1.78 11.52 4.08
C PRO A 32 3.23 11.69 4.59
N PRO A 33 3.70 12.89 5.00
CA PRO A 33 5.07 13.02 5.51
C PRO A 33 5.29 12.32 6.86
N VAL A 34 4.27 12.22 7.72
CA VAL A 34 4.37 11.43 8.98
C VAL A 34 4.54 9.95 8.68
N LEU A 35 3.73 9.40 7.78
CA LEU A 35 3.83 8.00 7.35
C LEU A 35 5.19 7.71 6.71
N LEU A 36 5.67 8.63 5.86
CA LEU A 36 7.00 8.53 5.26
C LEU A 36 8.10 8.48 6.33
N GLY A 37 8.06 9.40 7.31
CA GLY A 37 9.03 9.42 8.40
C GLY A 37 9.02 8.11 9.20
N LEU A 38 7.83 7.56 9.47
CA LEU A 38 7.67 6.28 10.16
C LEU A 38 8.25 5.10 9.34
N VAL A 39 7.96 5.03 8.04
CA VAL A 39 8.50 3.98 7.15
C VAL A 39 10.03 4.06 7.07
N VAL A 40 10.58 5.27 6.90
CA VAL A 40 12.04 5.47 6.83
C VAL A 40 12.71 5.10 8.15
N ALA A 41 12.13 5.51 9.29
CA ALA A 41 12.64 5.13 10.60
C ALA A 41 12.62 3.61 10.80
N ALA A 42 11.51 2.96 10.45
CA ALA A 42 11.38 1.51 10.56
C ALA A 42 12.40 0.78 9.66
N LEU A 43 12.60 1.22 8.42
CA LEU A 43 13.58 0.66 7.48
C LEU A 43 15.01 0.80 8.00
N VAL A 44 15.37 1.96 8.56
CA VAL A 44 16.70 2.18 9.15
C VAL A 44 16.91 1.29 10.38
N LEU A 45 15.91 1.21 11.26
CA LEU A 45 15.98 0.40 12.47
C LEU A 45 16.05 -1.10 12.15
N SER A 46 15.30 -1.59 11.16
CA SER A 46 15.33 -3.01 10.78
C SER A 46 16.68 -3.44 10.20
N GLY A 47 17.41 -2.52 9.56
CA GLY A 47 18.77 -2.77 9.07
C GLY A 47 19.83 -2.87 10.18
N ILE A 48 19.48 -2.54 11.43
CA ILE A 48 20.37 -2.74 12.57
C ILE A 48 20.26 -4.19 13.02
N ARG A 49 21.29 -4.99 12.69
CA ARG A 49 21.37 -6.42 13.06
C ARG A 49 20.14 -7.24 12.60
N PRO A 50 19.79 -7.24 11.30
CA PRO A 50 18.78 -8.16 10.79
C PRO A 50 19.27 -9.61 10.96
N TYR A 51 18.34 -10.56 10.94
CA TYR A 51 18.63 -11.99 11.03
C TYR A 51 19.62 -12.44 9.96
N ASP A 52 19.34 -12.10 8.70
CA ASP A 52 20.27 -12.22 7.58
C ASP A 52 20.27 -10.94 6.74
N ARG A 53 21.46 -10.49 6.32
CA ARG A 53 21.61 -9.21 5.60
C ARG A 53 21.16 -9.29 4.14
N LEU A 54 21.37 -10.43 3.49
CA LEU A 54 20.97 -10.61 2.10
C LEU A 54 19.45 -10.72 2.01
N THR A 55 18.83 -11.57 2.83
CA THR A 55 17.37 -11.66 2.95
C THR A 55 16.78 -10.30 3.30
N TRP A 56 17.31 -9.58 4.30
CA TRP A 56 16.84 -8.24 4.63
C TRP A 56 16.86 -7.29 3.42
N LEU A 57 17.94 -7.32 2.63
CA LEU A 57 18.03 -6.47 1.43
C LEU A 57 17.00 -6.88 0.38
N LEU A 58 16.87 -8.17 0.08
CA LEU A 58 15.94 -8.69 -0.93
C LEU A 58 14.49 -8.39 -0.57
N GLU A 59 14.12 -8.54 0.69
CA GLU A 59 12.76 -8.26 1.18
C GLU A 59 12.45 -6.76 1.20
N THR A 60 13.41 -5.94 1.62
CA THR A 60 13.19 -4.49 1.77
C THR A 60 13.48 -3.67 0.51
N VAL A 61 14.02 -4.28 -0.55
CA VAL A 61 14.36 -3.58 -1.81
C VAL A 61 13.18 -2.81 -2.39
N TRP A 62 11.97 -3.34 -2.26
CA TRP A 62 10.74 -2.71 -2.75
C TRP A 62 10.40 -1.43 -2.00
N VAL A 63 10.73 -1.36 -0.70
CA VAL A 63 10.59 -0.13 0.10
C VAL A 63 11.71 0.85 -0.24
N ILE A 64 12.95 0.36 -0.35
CA ILE A 64 14.15 1.15 -0.69
C ILE A 64 13.97 1.85 -2.05
N VAL A 65 13.40 1.16 -3.03
CA VAL A 65 13.13 1.70 -4.38
C VAL A 65 11.80 2.46 -4.42
N GLY A 66 10.76 1.93 -3.79
CA GLY A 66 9.40 2.48 -3.84
C GLY A 66 9.29 3.87 -3.22
N VAL A 67 9.96 4.12 -2.09
CA VAL A 67 9.92 5.43 -1.41
C VAL A 67 10.49 6.55 -2.31
N PRO A 68 11.71 6.44 -2.89
CA PRO A 68 12.21 7.40 -3.86
C PRO A 68 11.28 7.59 -5.07
N VAL A 69 10.75 6.50 -5.63
CA VAL A 69 9.84 6.58 -6.79
C VAL A 69 8.60 7.42 -6.45
N VAL A 70 7.96 7.17 -5.30
CA VAL A 70 6.80 7.95 -4.84
C VAL A 70 7.17 9.43 -4.67
N LEU A 71 8.32 9.73 -4.07
CA LEU A 71 8.79 11.11 -3.89
C LEU A 71 9.03 11.83 -5.22
N LEU A 72 9.63 11.16 -6.19
CA LEU A 72 9.91 11.70 -7.53
C LEU A 72 8.62 12.03 -8.29
N VAL A 73 7.60 11.18 -8.18
CA VAL A 73 6.32 11.39 -8.89
C VAL A 73 5.32 12.24 -8.10
N TRP A 74 5.57 12.50 -6.81
CA TRP A 74 4.61 13.14 -5.89
C TRP A 74 4.03 14.44 -6.42
N ARG A 75 4.85 15.31 -7.01
CA ARG A 75 4.38 16.60 -7.55
C ARG A 75 3.48 16.47 -8.77
N ARG A 76 3.65 15.40 -9.56
CA ARG A 76 2.85 15.13 -10.78
C ARG A 76 1.66 14.22 -10.52
N PHE A 77 1.74 13.41 -9.47
CA PHE A 77 0.75 12.41 -9.13
C PHE A 77 0.67 12.23 -7.60
N PRO A 78 0.11 13.21 -6.88
CA PRO A 78 -0.06 13.09 -5.44
C PRO A 78 -1.05 11.95 -5.16
N LEU A 79 -0.67 11.01 -4.30
CA LEU A 79 -1.46 9.82 -3.98
C LEU A 79 -2.61 10.17 -3.03
N THR A 80 -3.70 9.40 -3.08
CA THR A 80 -4.76 9.49 -2.06
C THR A 80 -4.23 9.16 -0.67
N THR A 81 -4.81 9.76 0.38
CA THR A 81 -4.42 9.47 1.77
C THR A 81 -4.60 7.99 2.10
N LEU A 82 -5.67 7.36 1.60
CA LEU A 82 -5.88 5.91 1.71
C LEU A 82 -4.68 5.14 1.15
N LEU A 83 -4.26 5.45 -0.08
CA LEU A 83 -3.14 4.77 -0.71
C LEU A 83 -1.83 5.00 0.05
N CYS A 84 -1.58 6.21 0.57
CA CYS A 84 -0.42 6.46 1.44
C CYS A 84 -0.43 5.58 2.70
N CYS A 85 -1.57 5.47 3.39
CA CYS A 85 -1.70 4.61 4.57
C CYS A 85 -1.45 3.14 4.23
N LEU A 86 -2.01 2.67 3.11
CA LEU A 86 -1.86 1.29 2.65
C LEU A 86 -0.40 0.98 2.26
N LEU A 87 0.26 1.87 1.51
CA LEU A 87 1.67 1.71 1.14
C LEU A 87 2.58 1.72 2.37
N ALA A 88 2.29 2.57 3.36
CA ALA A 88 3.04 2.58 4.61
C ALA A 88 2.84 1.28 5.39
N ALA A 89 1.61 0.79 5.52
CA ALA A 89 1.32 -0.49 6.17
C ALA A 89 2.02 -1.67 5.46
N HIS A 90 1.96 -1.70 4.13
CA HIS A 90 2.66 -2.71 3.32
C HIS A 90 4.17 -2.63 3.53
N ALA A 91 4.76 -1.43 3.49
CA ALA A 91 6.18 -1.25 3.73
C ALA A 91 6.61 -1.75 5.11
N LEU A 92 5.78 -1.59 6.14
CA LEU A 92 6.06 -2.12 7.47
C LEU A 92 6.02 -3.65 7.51
N VAL A 93 5.12 -4.30 6.76
CA VAL A 93 5.09 -5.77 6.63
C VAL A 93 6.41 -6.26 6.03
N LEU A 94 6.86 -5.66 4.91
CA LEU A 94 8.14 -6.00 4.28
C LEU A 94 9.33 -5.76 5.20
N VAL A 95 9.34 -4.64 5.94
CA VAL A 95 10.41 -4.27 6.87
C VAL A 95 10.51 -5.22 8.05
N VAL A 96 9.36 -5.66 8.60
CA VAL A 96 9.29 -6.67 9.65
C VAL A 96 9.76 -8.01 9.11
N GLY A 97 9.22 -8.46 7.98
CA GLY A 97 9.64 -9.69 7.31
C GLY A 97 11.15 -9.73 7.04
N GLY A 98 11.71 -8.65 6.48
CA GLY A 98 13.15 -8.55 6.23
C GLY A 98 14.01 -8.50 7.50
N HIS A 99 13.52 -7.95 8.62
CA HIS A 99 14.29 -7.91 9.87
C HIS A 99 14.51 -9.31 10.45
N TRP A 100 13.45 -10.12 10.49
CA TRP A 100 13.48 -11.46 11.09
C TRP A 100 13.75 -12.58 10.09
N SER A 101 13.59 -12.35 8.78
CA SER A 101 13.19 -13.33 7.76
C SER A 101 11.73 -13.78 7.98
N TYR A 102 10.99 -13.91 6.89
CA TYR A 102 9.57 -14.23 6.87
C TYR A 102 9.22 -15.52 7.64
N ALA A 103 10.06 -16.55 7.54
CA ALA A 103 9.88 -17.81 8.26
C ALA A 103 10.05 -17.72 9.79
N ARG A 104 10.51 -16.57 10.31
CA ARG A 104 10.90 -16.38 11.72
C ARG A 104 10.22 -15.20 12.39
N VAL A 105 9.26 -14.57 11.72
CA VAL A 105 8.54 -13.44 12.32
C VAL A 105 7.71 -13.96 13.50
N PRO A 106 7.89 -13.41 14.73
CA PRO A 106 7.24 -13.93 15.93
C PRO A 106 5.70 -13.94 15.87
N LEU A 107 5.12 -12.94 15.18
CA LEU A 107 3.67 -12.90 14.96
C LEU A 107 3.19 -14.13 14.18
N GLY A 108 3.97 -14.56 13.18
CA GLY A 108 3.64 -15.74 12.40
C GLY A 108 3.74 -17.03 13.21
N ASP A 109 4.75 -17.16 14.09
CA ASP A 109 4.85 -18.31 15.00
C ASP A 109 3.65 -18.36 15.96
N TRP A 110 3.23 -17.21 16.49
CA TRP A 110 2.02 -17.14 17.32
C TRP A 110 0.76 -17.59 16.57
N VAL A 111 0.57 -17.16 15.31
CA VAL A 111 -0.58 -17.60 14.49
C VAL A 111 -0.48 -19.09 14.18
N ARG A 112 0.72 -19.58 13.85
CA ARG A 112 0.96 -21.01 13.58
C ARG A 112 0.52 -21.84 14.76
N ASP A 113 0.99 -21.51 15.96
CA ASP A 113 0.73 -22.29 17.16
C ASP A 113 -0.74 -22.17 17.62
N ALA A 114 -1.34 -20.98 17.45
CA ALA A 114 -2.75 -20.76 17.82
C ALA A 114 -3.75 -21.50 16.92
N LEU A 115 -3.38 -21.76 15.66
CA LEU A 115 -4.23 -22.43 14.66
C LEU A 115 -3.72 -23.83 14.28
N ASP A 116 -2.70 -24.34 14.97
CA ASP A 116 -2.03 -25.63 14.70
C ASP A 116 -1.61 -25.79 13.23
N LEU A 117 -1.00 -24.74 12.65
CA LEU A 117 -0.53 -24.75 11.27
C LEU A 117 0.82 -25.45 11.15
N SER A 118 1.09 -26.03 9.98
CA SER A 118 2.35 -26.73 9.70
C SER A 118 3.57 -25.81 9.54
N ARG A 119 3.36 -24.52 9.24
CA ARG A 119 4.42 -23.53 8.98
C ARG A 119 4.06 -22.15 9.48
N ASN A 120 5.06 -21.28 9.62
CA ASN A 120 4.86 -19.86 9.90
C ASN A 120 4.20 -19.20 8.66
N PRO A 121 2.97 -18.63 8.80
CA PRO A 121 2.19 -18.12 7.68
C PRO A 121 2.47 -16.64 7.37
N TYR A 122 3.54 -16.05 7.91
CA TYR A 122 3.81 -14.61 7.72
C TYR A 122 4.04 -14.24 6.24
N ASP A 123 4.61 -15.15 5.48
CA ASP A 123 4.84 -15.03 4.04
C ASP A 123 3.55 -14.95 3.23
N ARG A 124 2.64 -15.88 3.50
CA ARG A 124 1.27 -15.86 3.01
C ARG A 124 0.52 -14.57 3.35
N LEU A 125 0.75 -13.98 4.53
CA LEU A 125 0.23 -12.65 4.85
C LEU A 125 0.85 -11.57 3.97
N GLY A 126 2.17 -11.62 3.74
CA GLY A 126 2.88 -10.78 2.79
C GLY A 126 2.25 -10.80 1.41
N HIS A 127 2.00 -11.98 0.85
CA HIS A 127 1.37 -12.14 -0.46
C HIS A 127 -0.09 -11.67 -0.50
N PHE A 128 -0.87 -11.91 0.56
CA PHE A 128 -2.20 -11.28 0.67
C PHE A 128 -2.11 -9.75 0.60
N VAL A 129 -1.15 -9.15 1.32
CA VAL A 129 -0.91 -7.70 1.33
C VAL A 129 -0.34 -7.21 -0.02
N GLN A 130 0.41 -8.05 -0.73
CA GLN A 130 0.89 -7.86 -2.12
C GLN A 130 -0.23 -7.85 -3.14
N GLY A 131 -1.34 -8.55 -2.90
CA GLY A 131 -2.57 -8.34 -3.65
C GLY A 131 -3.31 -7.08 -3.21
N PHE A 132 -3.51 -6.95 -1.91
CA PHE A 132 -4.46 -6.02 -1.32
C PHE A 132 -4.07 -4.55 -1.53
N VAL A 133 -2.81 -4.19 -1.29
CA VAL A 133 -2.36 -2.79 -1.37
C VAL A 133 -2.13 -2.35 -2.81
N PRO A 134 -1.37 -3.10 -3.64
CA PRO A 134 -1.22 -2.80 -5.06
C PRO A 134 -2.53 -2.69 -5.84
N ALA A 135 -3.60 -3.38 -5.44
CA ALA A 135 -4.91 -3.21 -6.07
C ALA A 135 -5.40 -1.74 -6.04
N ILE A 136 -5.22 -1.02 -4.92
CA ILE A 136 -5.58 0.40 -4.84
C ILE A 136 -4.59 1.28 -5.61
N LEU A 137 -3.30 0.94 -5.60
CA LEU A 137 -2.28 1.64 -6.39
C LEU A 137 -2.61 1.58 -7.90
N VAL A 138 -2.79 0.37 -8.42
CA VAL A 138 -3.12 0.12 -9.83
C VAL A 138 -4.46 0.78 -10.18
N ARG A 139 -5.48 0.61 -9.32
CA ARG A 139 -6.78 1.26 -9.51
C ARG A 139 -6.63 2.77 -9.60
N GLU A 140 -5.85 3.40 -8.72
CA GLU A 140 -5.65 4.85 -8.72
C GLU A 140 -4.98 5.34 -10.01
N ILE A 141 -3.97 4.62 -10.47
CA ILE A 141 -3.28 4.90 -11.74
C ILE A 141 -4.29 4.79 -12.89
N LEU A 142 -4.99 3.66 -13.02
CA LEU A 142 -5.92 3.43 -14.12
C LEU A 142 -7.08 4.43 -14.12
N VAL A 143 -7.68 4.72 -12.97
CA VAL A 143 -8.78 5.68 -12.88
C VAL A 143 -8.35 7.10 -13.26
N ARG A 144 -7.10 7.49 -13.00
CA ARG A 144 -6.61 8.85 -13.23
C ARG A 144 -5.88 9.02 -14.56
N ARG A 145 -5.42 7.93 -15.20
CA ARG A 145 -4.55 7.98 -16.39
C ARG A 145 -5.07 7.18 -17.58
N SER A 146 -6.23 6.54 -17.47
CA SER A 146 -6.83 5.76 -18.55
C SER A 146 -8.34 6.01 -18.66
N PRO A 147 -9.01 5.58 -19.74
CA PRO A 147 -10.45 5.73 -19.90
C PRO A 147 -11.25 4.71 -19.06
N LEU A 148 -10.63 4.01 -18.11
CA LEU A 148 -11.28 2.95 -17.32
C LEU A 148 -12.11 3.46 -16.14
N ARG A 149 -12.12 4.77 -15.85
CA ARG A 149 -12.96 5.32 -14.76
C ARG A 149 -14.44 5.05 -15.05
N GLY A 150 -15.10 4.31 -14.15
CA GLY A 150 -16.50 3.90 -14.31
C GLY A 150 -16.72 2.71 -15.26
N SER A 151 -15.65 2.16 -15.84
CA SER A 151 -15.73 0.98 -16.70
C SER A 151 -15.89 -0.30 -15.88
N ARG A 152 -16.74 -1.22 -16.37
CA ARG A 152 -16.85 -2.60 -15.84
C ARG A 152 -15.54 -3.40 -15.93
N TRP A 153 -14.61 -2.96 -16.78
CA TRP A 153 -13.31 -3.60 -16.97
C TRP A 153 -12.24 -3.15 -15.97
N LEU A 154 -12.48 -2.07 -15.21
CA LEU A 154 -11.50 -1.57 -14.26
C LEU A 154 -11.13 -2.62 -13.21
N ALA A 155 -12.13 -3.21 -12.54
CA ALA A 155 -11.87 -4.16 -11.45
C ALA A 155 -11.17 -5.44 -11.94
N PRO A 156 -11.63 -6.12 -13.01
CA PRO A 156 -10.91 -7.28 -13.55
C PRO A 156 -9.47 -6.97 -13.95
N LEU A 157 -9.22 -5.83 -14.62
CA LEU A 157 -7.87 -5.48 -15.06
C LEU A 157 -6.93 -5.16 -13.88
N VAL A 158 -7.44 -4.54 -12.82
CA VAL A 158 -6.68 -4.34 -11.58
C VAL A 158 -6.29 -5.69 -10.96
N VAL A 159 -7.23 -6.63 -10.86
CA VAL A 159 -6.97 -7.97 -10.32
C VAL A 159 -5.94 -8.71 -11.18
N CYS A 160 -6.09 -8.71 -12.51
CA CYS A 160 -5.14 -9.31 -13.42
C CYS A 160 -3.74 -8.70 -13.28
N ALA A 161 -3.63 -7.37 -13.14
CA ALA A 161 -2.35 -6.71 -12.94
C ALA A 161 -1.67 -7.13 -11.63
N CYS A 162 -2.44 -7.27 -10.53
CA CYS A 162 -1.90 -7.73 -9.25
C CYS A 162 -1.44 -9.19 -9.33
N LEU A 163 -2.25 -10.07 -9.93
CA LEU A 163 -1.89 -11.47 -10.12
C LEU A 163 -0.67 -11.63 -11.04
N ALA A 164 -0.60 -10.87 -12.13
CA ALA A 164 0.56 -10.89 -13.02
C ALA A 164 1.84 -10.40 -12.32
N PHE A 165 1.72 -9.38 -11.46
CA PHE A 165 2.84 -8.93 -10.64
C PHE A 165 3.28 -10.00 -9.64
N SER A 166 2.34 -10.67 -8.97
CA SER A 166 2.63 -11.80 -8.07
C SER A 166 3.34 -12.91 -8.81
N ALA A 167 2.79 -13.38 -9.94
CA ALA A 167 3.39 -14.44 -10.74
C ALA A 167 4.81 -14.07 -11.22
N PHE A 168 5.04 -12.81 -11.60
CA PHE A 168 6.37 -12.34 -11.97
C PHE A 168 7.34 -12.33 -10.78
N PHE A 169 6.86 -12.00 -9.58
CA PHE A 169 7.68 -12.04 -8.36
C PHE A 169 8.11 -13.48 -8.02
N GLU A 170 7.20 -14.44 -8.07
CA GLU A 170 7.50 -15.87 -7.89
C GLU A 170 8.57 -16.36 -8.89
N MET A 171 8.54 -15.85 -10.13
CA MET A 171 9.58 -16.17 -11.11
C MET A 171 10.95 -15.61 -10.71
N ILE A 172 11.01 -14.45 -10.06
CA ILE A 172 12.26 -13.89 -9.53
C ILE A 172 12.79 -14.75 -8.40
N GLU A 173 11.92 -15.20 -7.49
CA GLU A 173 12.31 -16.06 -6.37
C GLU A 173 12.83 -17.41 -6.86
N TRP A 174 12.13 -18.03 -7.82
CA TRP A 174 12.59 -19.22 -8.50
C TRP A 174 13.97 -19.02 -9.17
N TRP A 175 14.16 -17.93 -9.92
CA TRP A 175 15.46 -17.62 -10.52
C TRP A 175 16.56 -17.40 -9.48
N SER A 176 16.22 -16.81 -8.33
CA SER A 176 17.17 -16.61 -7.24
C SER A 176 17.63 -17.94 -6.62
N SER A 177 16.72 -18.90 -6.42
CA SER A 177 17.07 -20.27 -5.97
C SER A 177 17.99 -20.96 -6.97
N VAL A 178 17.64 -20.91 -8.26
CA VAL A 178 18.44 -21.53 -9.34
C VAL A 178 19.84 -20.94 -9.42
N ALA A 179 20.00 -19.63 -9.21
CA ALA A 179 21.28 -18.94 -9.30
C ALA A 179 22.13 -19.02 -8.00
N GLY A 180 21.49 -19.03 -6.83
CA GLY A 180 22.15 -18.89 -5.52
C GLY A 180 22.40 -20.19 -4.77
N GLY A 181 21.80 -21.31 -5.17
CA GLY A 181 21.89 -22.57 -4.43
C GLY A 181 21.30 -22.47 -3.02
N SER A 182 21.79 -23.26 -2.06
CA SER A 182 21.19 -23.39 -0.72
C SER A 182 21.16 -22.11 0.11
N ALA A 183 21.95 -21.09 -0.22
CA ALA A 183 21.93 -19.79 0.46
C ALA A 183 20.75 -18.90 0.04
N ALA A 184 20.15 -19.17 -1.13
CA ALA A 184 18.96 -18.46 -1.60
C ALA A 184 17.66 -19.10 -1.11
N ASP A 185 17.67 -20.39 -0.71
CA ASP A 185 16.46 -21.10 -0.27
C ASP A 185 15.81 -20.49 0.99
N ASP A 186 16.61 -19.85 1.85
CA ASP A 186 16.11 -19.12 3.03
C ASP A 186 15.30 -17.86 2.66
N PHE A 187 15.53 -17.28 1.47
CA PHE A 187 14.72 -16.18 0.94
C PHE A 187 13.37 -16.67 0.40
N LEU A 188 13.27 -17.88 -0.15
CA LEU A 188 12.00 -18.40 -0.66
C LEU A 188 10.99 -18.71 0.43
N GLY A 189 11.39 -18.81 1.70
CA GLY A 189 10.42 -18.98 2.81
C GLY A 189 9.58 -20.26 2.78
N THR A 190 9.84 -21.20 1.86
CA THR A 190 8.98 -22.36 1.57
C THR A 190 8.68 -23.26 2.76
N GLN A 191 9.59 -23.33 3.74
CA GLN A 191 9.44 -24.18 4.91
C GLN A 191 9.07 -25.64 4.55
N GLY A 192 9.51 -26.12 3.37
CA GLY A 192 9.21 -27.45 2.85
C GLY A 192 7.84 -27.61 2.16
N ASP A 193 7.10 -26.53 1.93
CA ASP A 193 5.84 -26.53 1.20
C ASP A 193 6.08 -26.48 -0.31
N VAL A 194 5.71 -27.57 -1.00
CA VAL A 194 5.84 -27.68 -2.46
C VAL A 194 4.81 -26.86 -3.23
N TRP A 195 3.78 -26.36 -2.54
CA TRP A 195 2.69 -25.57 -3.12
C TRP A 195 2.81 -24.07 -2.84
N ASP A 196 3.95 -23.61 -2.31
CA ASP A 196 4.07 -22.25 -1.77
C ASP A 196 3.72 -21.19 -2.82
N THR A 197 4.44 -21.20 -3.93
CA THR A 197 4.21 -20.32 -5.07
C THR A 197 2.75 -20.27 -5.53
N GLN A 198 2.04 -21.40 -5.52
CA GLN A 198 0.61 -21.42 -5.88
C GLN A 198 -0.26 -20.76 -4.80
N TRP A 199 0.03 -21.01 -3.52
CA TRP A 199 -0.65 -20.36 -2.40
C TRP A 199 -0.39 -18.86 -2.38
N ASP A 200 0.82 -18.43 -2.69
CA ASP A 200 1.24 -17.04 -2.68
C ASP A 200 0.52 -16.24 -3.78
N MET A 201 0.54 -16.75 -5.02
CA MET A 201 -0.28 -16.18 -6.10
C MET A 201 -1.78 -16.20 -5.78
N PHE A 202 -2.29 -17.26 -5.16
CA PHE A 202 -3.70 -17.35 -4.79
C PHE A 202 -4.07 -16.32 -3.71
N LEU A 203 -3.22 -16.12 -2.70
CA LEU A 203 -3.45 -15.13 -1.65
C LEU A 203 -3.32 -13.70 -2.18
N ALA A 204 -2.40 -13.45 -3.11
CA ALA A 204 -2.36 -12.17 -3.83
C ALA A 204 -3.65 -11.92 -4.63
N LEU A 205 -4.18 -12.94 -5.30
CA LEU A 205 -5.47 -12.85 -5.99
C LEU A 205 -6.61 -12.50 -5.00
N VAL A 206 -6.70 -13.23 -3.89
CA VAL A 206 -7.72 -13.01 -2.83
C VAL A 206 -7.57 -11.61 -2.23
N GLY A 207 -6.34 -11.18 -1.96
CA GLY A 207 -6.03 -9.84 -1.45
C GLY A 207 -6.52 -8.75 -2.38
N ALA A 208 -6.24 -8.87 -3.68
CA ALA A 208 -6.66 -7.90 -4.68
C ALA A 208 -8.19 -7.80 -4.78
N VAL A 209 -8.89 -8.94 -4.83
CA VAL A 209 -10.36 -8.98 -4.85
C VAL A 209 -10.95 -8.36 -3.58
N THR A 210 -10.42 -8.72 -2.41
CA THR A 210 -10.87 -8.21 -1.12
C THR A 210 -10.68 -6.70 -1.01
N SER A 211 -9.53 -6.19 -1.45
CA SER A 211 -9.23 -4.76 -1.46
C SER A 211 -10.23 -3.97 -2.31
N LEU A 212 -10.52 -4.44 -3.52
CA LEU A 212 -11.50 -3.78 -4.37
C LEU A 212 -12.91 -3.84 -3.78
N ALA A 213 -13.31 -4.98 -3.20
CA ALA A 213 -14.62 -5.13 -2.57
C ALA A 213 -14.82 -4.18 -1.38
N LEU A 214 -13.80 -4.04 -0.52
CA LEU A 214 -13.88 -3.26 0.72
C LEU A 214 -13.60 -1.76 0.50
N LEU A 215 -12.64 -1.42 -0.36
CA LEU A 215 -12.04 -0.09 -0.36
C LEU A 215 -12.42 0.76 -1.57
N SER A 216 -12.94 0.20 -2.67
CA SER A 216 -13.23 0.98 -3.89
C SER A 216 -14.13 2.20 -3.63
N ARG A 217 -15.20 2.01 -2.85
CA ARG A 217 -16.14 3.11 -2.52
C ARG A 217 -15.49 4.20 -1.67
N TRP A 218 -14.60 3.82 -0.76
CA TRP A 218 -13.89 4.79 0.08
C TRP A 218 -12.81 5.52 -0.73
N HIS A 219 -12.09 4.79 -1.58
CA HIS A 219 -11.11 5.35 -2.50
C HIS A 219 -11.74 6.36 -3.47
N ASP A 220 -12.92 6.07 -4.01
CA ASP A 220 -13.64 6.99 -4.92
C ASP A 220 -13.93 8.35 -4.29
N ARG A 221 -14.16 8.41 -2.98
CA ARG A 221 -14.38 9.68 -2.24
C ARG A 221 -13.12 10.53 -2.11
N GLN A 222 -11.94 9.95 -2.30
CA GLN A 222 -10.65 10.64 -2.23
C GLN A 222 -10.10 11.02 -3.61
N LEU A 223 -10.64 10.43 -4.68
CA LEU A 223 -10.22 10.73 -6.03
C LEU A 223 -10.80 12.09 -6.48
N PRO A 224 -10.05 12.86 -7.30
CA PRO A 224 -10.59 14.08 -7.89
C PRO A 224 -11.90 13.83 -8.64
N ALA A 225 -12.80 14.81 -8.59
CA ALA A 225 -14.03 14.76 -9.38
C ALA A 225 -13.68 14.60 -10.87
N SER A 226 -14.39 13.70 -11.55
CA SER A 226 -14.28 13.57 -13.00
C SER A 226 -14.68 14.89 -13.64
N THR A 227 -13.77 15.50 -14.42
CA THR A 227 -14.17 16.54 -15.36
C THR A 227 -15.18 15.90 -16.32
N PRO A 228 -16.37 16.48 -16.53
CA PRO A 228 -17.32 15.97 -17.51
C PRO A 228 -16.58 15.79 -18.84
N ALA A 229 -16.74 14.63 -19.47
CA ALA A 229 -16.22 14.43 -20.82
C ALA A 229 -16.77 15.57 -21.68
N ARG A 230 -15.88 16.36 -22.30
CA ARG A 230 -16.31 17.38 -23.27
C ARG A 230 -17.17 16.63 -24.29
N PRO A 231 -18.44 17.02 -24.52
CA PRO A 231 -19.26 16.34 -25.51
C PRO A 231 -18.46 16.30 -26.80
N ALA A 232 -18.35 15.10 -27.39
CA ALA A 232 -17.65 14.91 -28.65
C ALA A 232 -18.21 15.97 -29.62
N ALA A 233 -17.33 16.79 -30.19
CA ALA A 233 -17.75 17.77 -31.17
C ALA A 233 -18.55 17.02 -32.24
N ALA A 234 -19.81 17.42 -32.42
CA ALA A 234 -20.66 16.84 -33.45
C ALA A 234 -19.89 16.92 -34.76
N VAL A 235 -19.60 15.75 -35.36
CA VAL A 235 -19.02 15.69 -36.68
C VAL A 235 -20.06 16.33 -37.62
N PRO A 236 -19.75 17.45 -38.30
CA PRO A 236 -20.67 18.04 -39.25
C PRO A 236 -20.87 17.00 -40.36
N VAL A 237 -22.11 16.53 -40.51
CA VAL A 237 -22.51 15.78 -41.70
C VAL A 237 -22.67 16.85 -42.79
N GLY A 238 -21.65 16.97 -43.64
CA GLY A 238 -21.65 17.77 -44.86
C GLY A 238 -21.87 16.89 -46.08
#